data_AF-W7BER5-F1
#
_entry.id   AF-W7BER5-F1
#
_cell.length_a   1.000
_cell.length_b   1.000
_cell.length_c   1.000
_cell.angle_alpha   90.00
_cell.angle_beta   90.00
_cell.angle_gamma   90.00
#
_symmetry.space_group_name_H-M   'P 1'
#
loop_
_entity.id
_entity.type
_entity.pdbx_description
1 polymer ?
#
loop_
_entity_poly.entity_id
_entity_poly.type
_entity_poly.pdbx_seq_one_letter_code
_entity_poly.pdbx_strand_id
1 'polypeptide(L)' 'MIKRAKRTCTPEFKKQMVALYESGKPRKTIMEEYDLTPSAFDKWIR' A
#
# COMPACT_ATOMS: atom_id res chain seq x y z
N MET A 1 13.55 22.98 1.98
CA MET A 1 12.47 21.96 1.91
C MET A 1 12.95 20.77 1.08
N ILE A 2 13.22 19.62 1.69
CA ILE A 2 13.61 18.41 0.91
C ILE A 2 12.30 17.84 0.33
N LYS A 3 12.11 17.96 -0.99
CA LYS A 3 10.99 17.31 -1.69
C LYS A 3 11.17 15.80 -1.53
N ARG A 4 10.35 15.15 -0.70
CA ARG A 4 10.26 13.68 -0.64
C ARG A 4 10.02 13.17 -2.07
N ALA A 5 10.90 12.32 -2.57
CA ALA A 5 10.74 11.69 -3.87
C ALA A 5 9.37 10.98 -3.90
N LYS A 6 8.61 11.17 -4.99
CA LYS A 6 7.35 10.44 -5.18
C LYS A 6 7.67 8.95 -5.17
N ARG A 7 7.09 8.21 -4.23
CA ARG A 7 7.16 6.74 -4.23
C ARG A 7 6.49 6.26 -5.53
N THR A 8 7.27 5.65 -6.42
CA THR A 8 6.75 5.00 -7.62
C THR A 8 6.09 3.69 -7.19
N CYS A 9 4.82 3.77 -6.83
CA CYS A 9 4.03 2.56 -6.58
C CYS A 9 3.66 1.96 -7.94
N THR A 10 4.33 0.87 -8.31
CA THR A 10 4.07 0.16 -9.56
C THR A 10 2.72 -0.56 -9.50
N PRO A 11 2.05 -0.78 -10.64
CA PRO A 11 0.78 -1.52 -10.67
C PRO A 11 0.93 -2.96 -10.15
N GLU A 12 2.09 -3.58 -10.31
CA GLU A 12 2.41 -4.89 -9.73
C GLU A 12 2.47 -4.85 -8.20
N PHE A 13 3.10 -3.82 -7.63
CA PHE A 13 3.15 -3.62 -6.19
C PHE A 13 1.74 -3.48 -5.62
N LYS A 14 0.88 -2.67 -6.26
CA LYS A 14 -0.54 -2.56 -5.87
C LYS A 14 -1.22 -3.93 -5.85
N LYS A 15 -1.04 -4.76 -6.88
CA LYS A 15 -1.62 -6.11 -6.94
C LYS A 15 -1.11 -7.01 -5.81
N GLN A 16 0.18 -6.98 -5.50
CA GLN A 16 0.73 -7.72 -4.36
C GLN A 16 0.09 -7.30 -3.03
N MET A 17 -0.07 -6.00 -2.81
CA MET A 17 -0.65 -5.48 -1.55
C MET A 17 -2.13 -5.85 -1.39
N VAL A 18 -2.90 -5.82 -2.47
CA VAL A 18 -4.31 -6.26 -2.48
C VAL A 18 -4.41 -7.77 -2.25
N ALA A 19 -3.59 -8.56 -2.93
CA ALA A 19 -3.55 -10.02 -2.76
C ALA A 19 -3.19 -10.43 -1.31
N LEU A 20 -2.27 -9.72 -0.66
CA LEU A 20 -1.93 -9.94 0.76
C LEU A 20 -3.14 -9.68 1.67
N TYR A 21 -3.93 -8.66 1.38
CA TYR A 21 -5.15 -8.35 2.12
C TYR A 21 -6.24 -9.39 1.89
N GLU A 22 -6.46 -9.80 0.64
CA GLU A 22 -7.41 -10.88 0.30
C GLU A 22 -7.02 -12.22 0.93
N SER A 23 -5.71 -12.47 1.10
CA SER A 23 -5.18 -13.63 1.81
C SER A 23 -5.42 -13.59 3.33
N GLY A 24 -6.08 -12.56 3.86
CA GLY A 24 -6.44 -12.42 5.28
C GLY A 24 -5.43 -11.65 6.13
N LYS A 25 -4.40 -11.02 5.53
CA LYS A 25 -3.55 -10.12 6.31
C LYS A 25 -4.31 -8.84 6.66
N PRO A 26 -4.25 -8.37 7.91
CA PRO A 26 -4.90 -7.14 8.30
C PRO A 26 -4.22 -5.94 7.61
N ARG A 27 -5.06 -5.02 7.10
CA ARG A 27 -4.61 -3.75 6.49
C ARG A 27 -3.54 -3.02 7.30
N LYS A 28 -3.63 -3.06 8.64
CA LYS A 28 -2.70 -2.37 9.53
C LYS A 28 -1.27 -2.90 9.39
N THR A 29 -1.10 -4.22 9.36
CA THR A 29 0.22 -4.84 9.15
C THR A 29 0.80 -4.49 7.78
N ILE A 30 -0.01 -4.51 6.72
CA ILE A 30 0.44 -4.14 5.37
C ILE A 30 0.84 -2.65 5.32
N MET A 31 0.08 -1.79 6.01
CA MET A 31 0.40 -0.36 6.07
C MET A 31 1.68 -0.07 6.86
N GLU A 32 1.92 -0.77 7.97
CA GLU A 32 3.14 -0.60 8.77
C GLU A 32 4.38 -1.19 8.09
N GLU A 33 4.29 -2.40 7.51
CA GLU A 33 5.43 -3.05 6.83
C GLU A 33 5.93 -2.25 5.62
N TYR A 34 5.00 -1.64 4.88
CA TYR A 34 5.31 -0.96 3.61
C TYR A 34 5.22 0.57 3.70
N ASP A 35 5.06 1.12 4.91
CA ASP A 35 4.85 2.56 5.18
C ASP A 35 3.81 3.17 4.21
N LEU A 36 2.69 2.47 4.04
CA LEU A 36 1.62 2.90 3.15
C LEU A 36 0.68 3.84 3.87
N THR A 37 0.27 4.88 3.16
CA THR A 37 -0.77 5.77 3.68
C THR A 37 -2.13 5.09 3.59
N PRO A 38 -2.97 5.20 4.63
CA PRO A 38 -4.29 4.56 4.64
C PRO A 38 -5.16 5.00 3.46
N SER A 39 -5.07 6.27 3.05
CA SER A 39 -5.81 6.80 1.90
C SER A 39 -5.36 6.20 0.56
N ALA A 40 -4.10 5.80 0.43
CA ALA A 40 -3.61 5.15 -0.78
C ALA A 40 -4.06 3.69 -0.84
N PHE A 41 -3.95 2.99 0.29
CA PHE A 41 -4.39 1.60 0.41
C PHE A 41 -5.90 1.47 0.22
N ASP A 42 -6.70 2.36 0.81
CA ASP A 42 -8.16 2.39 0.63
C ASP A 42 -8.58 2.52 -0.84
N LYS A 43 -7.86 3.32 -1.64
CA LYS A 43 -8.04 3.43 -3.10
C LYS A 43 -7.69 2.16 -3.87
N TRP A 44 -7.07 1.17 -3.23
CA TRP A 44 -6.68 -0.09 -3.88
C TRP A 44 -7.65 -1.24 -3.63
N ILE A 45 -8.33 -1.21 -2.50
CA ILE A 45 -9.33 -2.20 -2.06
C ILE A 45 -10.78 -1.80 -2.40
N ARG A 46 -11.01 -0.58 -2.90
CA ARG A 46 -12.31 -0.10 -3.37
C ARG A 46 -12.62 -0.49 -4.82
#